data_AF-A0A6A5QM65-F1
#
_entry.id   AF-A0A6A5QM65-F1
#
_cell.length_a   1.000
_cell.length_b   1.000
_cell.length_c   1.000
_cell.angle_alpha   90.00
_cell.angle_beta   90.00
_cell.angle_gamma   90.00
#
_symmetry.space_group_name_H-M   'P 1'
#
loop_
_entity.id
_entity.type
_entity.pdbx_description
1 polymer ?
#
loop_
_entity_poly.entity_id
_entity_poly.type
_entity_poly.pdbx_seq_one_letter_code
_entity_poly.pdbx_strand_id
1 'polypeptide(L)'
;MGFNVFHILGDVSHTSSKLILIWAIHSNSSAEGVSLITQALYALVFCARYLDIFTSSATEDGWHVWNFSLKIFYTLSSFYIIFLMTSVYARTREREKAWKFGLYCLAGAIVVTPLWYLIFKKWIIGVNTLMRLLWVFSEILESVCVIPQLLLLRQTTVPTVIDSFYLVTLGTYRFLYILNWIMRSAREDHYADPTSWIWGSIQTALMIDFAWVYWTRQRVKLRQGGVVDSEDLGRGWLVGRFAGRKSVDFDYDDEAAPHREEAGPNNQWGRRGISVSADEGVEGAPKRKGPATDNDDPESQPLADPAAFEDESDDDAPPPAVAGTSAKEHDSGVRRDEWDDDFDEDARPHDGSAK
;
A
#
# COMPACT_ATOMS: atom_id res chain seq x y z
N MET A 1 10.72 5.20 -40.19
CA MET A 1 9.34 5.30 -39.66
C MET A 1 9.26 6.61 -38.87
N GLY A 2 8.26 7.45 -39.11
CA GLY A 2 8.21 8.79 -38.51
C GLY A 2 7.78 8.73 -37.04
N PHE A 3 8.58 9.32 -36.14
CA PHE A 3 8.13 9.56 -34.77
C PHE A 3 6.98 10.58 -34.77
N ASN A 4 5.88 10.25 -34.09
CA ASN A 4 4.83 11.22 -33.77
C ASN A 4 4.97 11.70 -32.31
N VAL A 5 4.26 12.77 -31.98
CA VAL A 5 4.33 13.41 -30.67
C VAL A 5 3.96 12.44 -29.54
N PHE A 6 2.94 11.58 -29.74
CA PHE A 6 2.53 10.59 -28.74
C PHE A 6 3.60 9.53 -28.49
N HIS A 7 4.36 9.13 -29.51
CA HIS A 7 5.48 8.20 -29.35
C HIS A 7 6.58 8.81 -28.46
N ILE A 8 7.00 10.05 -28.77
CA ILE A 8 8.04 10.77 -28.00
C ILE A 8 7.58 11.03 -26.56
N LEU A 9 6.33 11.47 -26.36
CA LEU A 9 5.78 11.66 -25.01
C LEU A 9 5.66 10.34 -24.25
N GLY A 10 5.35 9.23 -24.94
CA GLY A 10 5.37 7.89 -24.36
C GLY A 10 6.76 7.51 -23.86
N ASP A 11 7.78 7.62 -24.71
CA ASP A 11 9.18 7.37 -24.37
C ASP A 11 9.64 8.21 -23.17
N VAL A 12 9.32 9.52 -23.16
CA VAL A 12 9.63 10.43 -22.06
C VAL A 12 8.91 10.01 -20.78
N SER A 13 7.61 9.69 -20.84
CA SER A 13 6.84 9.24 -19.67
C SER A 13 7.38 7.93 -19.07
N HIS A 14 7.80 6.98 -19.90
CA HIS A 14 8.38 5.72 -19.44
C HIS A 14 9.79 5.93 -18.86
N THR A 15 10.59 6.81 -19.46
CA THR A 15 11.90 7.23 -18.93
C THR A 15 11.73 7.92 -17.57
N SER A 16 10.79 8.87 -17.45
CA SER A 16 10.44 9.52 -16.18
C SER A 16 10.01 8.52 -15.12
N SER A 17 9.22 7.50 -15.47
CA SER A 17 8.82 6.43 -14.54
C SER A 17 10.02 5.70 -13.92
N LYS A 18 11.02 5.33 -14.74
CA LYS A 18 12.27 4.70 -14.26
C LYS A 18 13.11 5.66 -13.41
N LEU A 19 13.21 6.93 -13.79
CA LEU A 19 13.96 7.94 -13.03
C LEU A 19 13.32 8.24 -11.67
N ILE A 20 11.98 8.40 -11.61
CA ILE A 20 11.22 8.61 -10.37
C ILE A 20 11.44 7.43 -9.43
N LEU A 21 11.38 6.20 -9.94
CA LEU A 21 11.59 4.99 -9.12
C LEU A 21 13.00 4.91 -8.53
N ILE A 22 14.04 5.20 -9.32
CA ILE A 22 15.43 5.22 -8.84
C ILE A 22 15.61 6.32 -7.78
N TRP A 23 15.08 7.52 -8.05
CA TRP A 23 15.12 8.64 -7.12
C TRP A 23 14.36 8.33 -5.82
N ALA A 24 13.20 7.66 -5.89
CA ALA A 24 12.42 7.24 -4.72
C ALA A 24 13.23 6.32 -3.80
N ILE A 25 13.86 5.28 -4.37
CA ILE A 25 14.65 4.30 -3.63
C ILE A 25 15.83 4.97 -2.90
N HIS A 26 16.53 5.88 -3.57
CA HIS A 26 17.62 6.66 -2.93
C HIS A 26 17.12 7.66 -1.90
N SER A 27 16.08 8.45 -2.22
CA SER A 27 15.56 9.49 -1.33
C SER A 27 14.95 8.91 -0.05
N ASN A 28 14.31 7.74 -0.14
CA ASN A 28 13.76 7.03 1.02
C ASN A 28 14.81 6.14 1.71
N SER A 29 15.98 5.93 1.08
CA SER A 29 16.98 4.93 1.47
C SER A 29 16.39 3.55 1.75
N SER A 30 15.35 3.17 0.99
CA SER A 30 14.55 1.97 1.18
C SER A 30 13.90 1.56 -0.14
N ALA A 31 13.76 0.24 -0.34
CA ALA A 31 13.04 -0.37 -1.46
C ALA A 31 11.62 -0.86 -1.06
N GLU A 32 11.13 -0.49 0.12
CA GLU A 32 9.75 -0.79 0.54
C GLU A 32 8.73 -0.15 -0.40
N GLY A 33 7.55 -0.78 -0.56
CA GLY A 33 6.53 -0.35 -1.54
C GLY A 33 6.79 -0.83 -2.98
N VAL A 34 8.02 -1.26 -3.32
CA VAL A 34 8.39 -1.72 -4.66
C VAL A 34 8.59 -3.24 -4.70
N SER A 35 7.95 -3.91 -5.66
CA SER A 35 8.06 -5.36 -5.88
C SER A 35 9.32 -5.73 -6.66
N LEU A 36 10.21 -6.49 -6.03
CA LEU A 36 11.44 -7.00 -6.65
C LEU A 36 11.11 -7.92 -7.83
N ILE A 37 10.07 -8.74 -7.68
CA ILE A 37 9.59 -9.66 -8.71
C ILE A 37 9.14 -8.89 -9.96
N THR A 38 8.42 -7.79 -9.77
CA THR A 38 7.99 -6.92 -10.88
C THR A 38 9.19 -6.34 -11.62
N GLN A 39 10.20 -5.83 -10.91
CA GLN A 39 11.42 -5.30 -11.54
C GLN A 39 12.24 -6.39 -12.25
N ALA A 40 12.30 -7.61 -11.70
CA ALA A 40 12.92 -8.76 -12.36
C ALA A 40 12.20 -9.16 -13.66
N LEU A 41 10.86 -9.16 -13.67
CA LEU A 41 10.08 -9.42 -14.88
C LEU A 41 10.25 -8.29 -15.92
N TYR A 42 10.26 -7.02 -15.51
CA TYR A 42 10.55 -5.90 -16.43
C TYR A 42 11.98 -5.98 -17.00
N ALA A 43 12.98 -6.35 -16.21
CA ALA A 43 14.33 -6.56 -16.72
C ALA A 43 14.36 -7.68 -17.77
N LEU A 44 13.67 -8.81 -17.52
CA LEU A 44 13.54 -9.89 -18.50
C LEU A 44 12.82 -9.45 -19.79
N VAL A 45 11.78 -8.61 -19.69
CA VAL A 45 11.10 -8.00 -20.84
C VAL A 45 12.08 -7.19 -21.68
N PHE A 46 12.84 -6.26 -21.08
CA PHE A 46 13.80 -5.43 -21.82
C PHE A 46 14.96 -6.25 -22.40
N CYS A 47 15.48 -7.23 -21.66
CA CYS A 47 16.47 -8.16 -22.16
C CYS A 47 15.96 -8.94 -23.39
N ALA A 48 14.74 -9.46 -23.38
CA ALA A 48 14.16 -10.17 -24.53
C ALA A 48 13.85 -9.25 -25.71
N ARG A 49 13.36 -8.03 -25.43
CA ARG A 49 12.92 -7.06 -26.44
C ARG A 49 14.06 -6.41 -27.20
N TYR A 50 15.15 -6.08 -26.51
CA TYR A 50 16.22 -5.21 -27.04
C TYR A 50 17.48 -5.97 -27.48
N LEU A 51 17.43 -7.30 -27.65
CA LEU A 51 18.54 -8.06 -28.27
C LEU A 51 18.83 -7.62 -29.72
N ASP A 52 17.88 -6.95 -30.37
CA ASP A 52 18.07 -6.37 -31.69
C ASP A 52 19.16 -5.26 -31.71
N ILE A 53 19.56 -4.74 -30.53
CA ILE A 53 20.67 -3.78 -30.36
C ILE A 53 22.00 -4.25 -30.98
N PHE A 54 22.23 -5.57 -31.05
CA PHE A 54 23.43 -6.16 -31.66
C PHE A 54 23.32 -6.33 -33.19
N THR A 55 22.15 -6.03 -33.76
CA THR A 55 21.83 -6.26 -35.19
C THR A 55 21.33 -5.01 -35.92
N SER A 56 20.83 -4.01 -35.17
CA SER A 56 20.38 -2.73 -35.71
C SER A 56 21.50 -1.69 -35.67
N SER A 57 21.55 -0.84 -36.71
CA SER A 57 22.50 0.26 -36.77
C SER A 57 22.17 1.33 -35.73
N ALA A 58 23.17 1.73 -34.95
CA ALA A 58 22.99 2.64 -33.81
C ALA A 58 22.98 4.13 -34.22
N THR A 59 23.63 4.48 -35.34
CA THR A 59 24.05 5.85 -35.64
C THR A 59 23.69 6.31 -37.07
N GLU A 60 22.73 5.66 -37.73
CA GLU A 60 22.30 6.05 -39.08
C GLU A 60 21.54 7.39 -39.10
N ASP A 61 20.65 7.62 -38.14
CA ASP A 61 19.91 8.88 -37.97
C ASP A 61 19.82 9.27 -36.49
N GLY A 62 19.44 10.52 -36.20
CA GLY A 62 19.10 10.95 -34.84
C GLY A 62 17.99 10.11 -34.18
N TRP A 63 17.06 9.54 -34.98
CA TRP A 63 16.05 8.61 -34.50
C TRP A 63 16.61 7.23 -34.15
N HIS A 64 17.65 6.76 -34.84
CA HIS A 64 18.36 5.54 -34.48
C HIS A 64 19.14 5.73 -33.19
N VAL A 65 19.80 6.90 -33.03
CA VAL A 65 20.49 7.28 -31.78
C VAL A 65 19.52 7.37 -30.59
N TRP A 66 18.33 7.97 -30.77
CA TRP A 66 17.27 8.02 -29.74
C TRP A 66 16.81 6.62 -29.32
N ASN A 67 16.49 5.74 -30.27
CA ASN A 67 16.11 4.36 -29.96
C ASN A 67 17.25 3.60 -29.25
N PHE A 68 18.48 3.74 -29.73
CA PHE A 68 19.63 3.03 -29.20
C PHE A 68 19.96 3.46 -27.76
N SER A 69 19.91 4.77 -27.47
CA SER A 69 20.15 5.30 -26.12
C SER A 69 19.07 4.85 -25.14
N LEU A 70 17.79 4.87 -25.53
CA LEU A 70 16.68 4.38 -24.70
C LEU A 70 16.77 2.87 -24.42
N LYS A 71 17.13 2.05 -25.42
CA LYS A 71 17.34 0.60 -25.23
C LYS A 71 18.43 0.32 -24.18
N ILE A 72 19.55 1.05 -24.24
CA ILE A 72 20.61 0.96 -23.23
C ILE A 72 20.09 1.43 -21.86
N PHE A 73 19.43 2.60 -21.81
CA PHE A 73 18.90 3.16 -20.57
C PHE A 73 17.93 2.21 -19.87
N TYR A 74 16.91 1.70 -20.54
CA TYR A 74 15.92 0.78 -19.93
C TYR A 74 16.54 -0.54 -19.47
N THR A 75 17.52 -1.06 -20.20
CA THR A 75 18.22 -2.30 -19.83
C THR A 75 19.09 -2.09 -18.59
N LEU A 76 20.00 -1.09 -18.63
CA LEU A 76 20.93 -0.82 -17.54
C LEU A 76 20.21 -0.34 -16.27
N SER A 77 19.23 0.56 -16.40
CA SER A 77 18.45 1.05 -15.25
C SER A 77 17.65 -0.07 -14.57
N SER A 78 17.16 -1.07 -15.32
CA SER A 78 16.43 -2.20 -14.72
C SER A 78 17.35 -3.12 -13.93
N PHE A 79 18.56 -3.41 -14.42
CA PHE A 79 19.56 -4.12 -13.63
C PHE A 79 20.03 -3.30 -12.41
N TYR A 80 20.18 -1.99 -12.56
CA TYR A 80 20.54 -1.10 -11.46
C TYR A 80 19.47 -1.06 -10.35
N ILE A 81 18.19 -0.96 -10.71
CA ILE A 81 17.08 -1.04 -9.76
C ILE A 81 17.11 -2.39 -9.00
N ILE A 82 17.30 -3.52 -9.71
CA ILE A 82 17.42 -4.82 -9.05
C ILE A 82 18.61 -4.84 -8.08
N PHE A 83 19.78 -4.37 -8.50
CA PHE A 83 20.97 -4.27 -7.63
C PHE A 83 20.72 -3.40 -6.39
N LEU A 84 20.06 -2.26 -6.53
CA LEU A 84 19.66 -1.43 -5.39
C LEU A 84 18.76 -2.21 -4.43
N MET A 85 17.74 -2.92 -4.94
CA MET A 85 16.76 -3.65 -4.13
C MET A 85 17.30 -4.95 -3.50
N THR A 86 18.35 -5.57 -4.06
CA THR A 86 18.95 -6.79 -3.51
C THR A 86 20.15 -6.53 -2.60
N SER A 87 20.90 -5.46 -2.85
CA SER A 87 22.26 -5.31 -2.30
C SER A 87 22.48 -4.04 -1.49
N VAL A 88 21.92 -2.89 -1.91
CA VAL A 88 22.15 -1.59 -1.25
C VAL A 88 21.06 -1.28 -0.24
N TYR A 89 19.81 -1.35 -0.69
CA TYR A 89 18.60 -1.14 0.10
C TYR A 89 17.83 -2.47 0.16
N ALA A 90 18.52 -3.50 0.66
CA ALA A 90 18.07 -4.89 0.63
C ALA A 90 16.69 -5.04 1.28
N ARG A 91 15.67 -5.35 0.47
CA ARG A 91 14.29 -5.43 0.95
C ARG A 91 14.07 -6.71 1.77
N THR A 92 13.30 -6.60 2.86
CA THR A 92 12.81 -7.76 3.61
C THR A 92 11.96 -8.70 2.73
N ARG A 93 12.05 -10.00 3.03
CA ARG A 93 11.58 -11.12 2.18
C ARG A 93 10.24 -10.88 1.48
N GLU A 94 10.25 -10.91 0.13
CA GLU A 94 9.03 -10.93 -0.69
C GLU A 94 8.10 -12.09 -0.27
N ARG A 95 6.80 -11.82 -0.16
CA ARG A 95 5.80 -12.82 0.24
C ARG A 95 5.72 -13.94 -0.82
N GLU A 96 5.65 -15.19 -0.37
CA GLU A 96 5.61 -16.38 -1.25
C GLU A 96 4.47 -16.30 -2.29
N LYS A 97 3.32 -15.73 -1.90
CA LYS A 97 2.18 -15.47 -2.79
C LYS A 97 2.57 -14.60 -4.00
N ALA A 98 3.39 -13.56 -3.81
CA ALA A 98 3.85 -12.69 -4.90
C ALA A 98 4.78 -13.44 -5.87
N TRP A 99 5.67 -14.30 -5.34
CA TRP A 99 6.52 -15.18 -6.14
C TRP A 99 5.71 -16.16 -7.01
N LYS A 100 4.67 -16.78 -6.44
CA LYS A 100 3.73 -17.64 -7.18
C LYS A 100 3.05 -16.88 -8.32
N PHE A 101 2.54 -15.67 -8.07
CA PHE A 101 1.95 -14.82 -9.12
C PHE A 101 2.94 -14.41 -10.22
N GLY A 102 4.16 -14.01 -9.86
CA GLY A 102 5.20 -13.69 -10.84
C GLY A 102 5.57 -14.89 -11.72
N LEU A 103 5.69 -16.07 -11.12
CA LEU A 103 5.93 -17.33 -11.84
C LEU A 103 4.75 -17.68 -12.77
N TYR A 104 3.50 -17.49 -12.34
CA TYR A 104 2.34 -17.71 -13.21
C TYR A 104 2.29 -16.73 -14.39
N CYS A 105 2.68 -15.47 -14.19
CA CYS A 105 2.78 -14.49 -15.28
C CYS A 105 3.85 -14.91 -16.31
N LEU A 106 5.03 -15.35 -15.84
CA LEU A 106 6.12 -15.83 -16.69
C LEU A 106 5.73 -17.11 -17.45
N ALA A 107 5.20 -18.12 -16.75
CA ALA A 107 4.77 -19.38 -17.35
C ALA A 107 3.63 -19.16 -18.37
N GLY A 108 2.66 -18.29 -18.04
CA GLY A 108 1.61 -17.88 -18.96
C GLY A 108 2.16 -17.24 -20.23
N ALA A 109 3.10 -16.29 -20.10
CA ALA A 109 3.75 -15.67 -21.25
C ALA A 109 4.50 -16.69 -22.14
N ILE A 110 5.25 -17.62 -21.54
CA ILE A 110 5.97 -18.69 -22.27
C ILE A 110 5.00 -19.59 -23.05
N VAL A 111 3.85 -19.97 -22.46
CA VAL A 111 2.85 -20.84 -23.11
C VAL A 111 2.05 -20.11 -24.19
N VAL A 112 1.68 -18.85 -23.97
CA VAL A 112 0.87 -18.07 -24.92
C VAL A 112 1.69 -17.61 -26.13
N THR A 113 2.98 -17.29 -25.96
CA THR A 113 3.88 -16.81 -27.04
C THR A 113 3.85 -17.67 -28.31
N PRO A 114 4.10 -19.00 -28.28
CA PRO A 114 4.10 -19.82 -29.49
C PRO A 114 2.71 -19.90 -30.14
N LEU A 115 1.64 -19.97 -29.34
CA LEU A 115 0.26 -19.99 -29.84
C LEU A 115 -0.07 -18.69 -30.57
N TRP A 116 0.28 -17.53 -29.97
CA TRP A 116 0.12 -16.21 -30.59
C TRP A 116 0.93 -16.07 -31.87
N TYR A 117 2.20 -16.47 -31.84
CA TYR A 117 3.12 -16.39 -32.97
C TYR A 117 2.61 -17.19 -34.18
N LEU A 118 2.05 -18.39 -33.96
CA LEU A 118 1.48 -19.20 -35.04
C LEU A 118 0.29 -18.53 -35.73
N ILE A 119 -0.59 -17.87 -34.97
CA ILE A 119 -1.78 -17.18 -35.49
C ILE A 119 -1.39 -15.87 -36.21
N PHE A 120 -0.52 -15.06 -35.61
CA PHE A 120 -0.21 -13.71 -36.09
C PHE A 120 1.12 -13.56 -36.84
N LYS A 121 1.76 -14.67 -37.23
CA LYS A 121 3.09 -14.71 -37.91
C LYS A 121 3.27 -13.68 -39.02
N LYS A 122 2.24 -13.43 -39.84
CA LYS A 122 2.27 -12.52 -41.00
C LYS A 122 2.51 -11.05 -40.60
N TRP A 123 2.04 -10.63 -39.44
CA TRP A 123 2.10 -9.24 -38.97
C TRP A 123 3.30 -8.96 -38.04
N ILE A 124 4.01 -10.00 -37.60
CA ILE A 124 5.12 -9.87 -36.65
C ILE A 124 6.41 -9.53 -37.40
N ILE A 125 6.94 -8.33 -37.15
CA ILE A 125 8.17 -7.80 -37.73
C ILE A 125 9.39 -8.36 -36.98
N GLY A 126 10.48 -8.66 -37.69
CA GLY A 126 11.76 -9.04 -37.08
C GLY A 126 12.67 -9.83 -38.02
N VAL A 127 13.98 -9.78 -37.77
CA VAL A 127 15.00 -10.38 -38.64
C VAL A 127 14.93 -11.92 -38.60
N ASN A 128 15.06 -12.50 -37.41
CA ASN A 128 15.13 -13.96 -37.21
C ASN A 128 13.89 -14.48 -36.46
N THR A 129 13.54 -15.75 -36.66
CA THR A 129 12.42 -16.43 -35.93
C THR A 129 12.55 -16.30 -34.41
N LEU A 130 13.76 -16.44 -33.87
CA LEU A 130 14.02 -16.28 -32.43
C LEU A 130 13.73 -14.85 -31.97
N MET A 131 14.20 -13.82 -32.69
CA MET A 131 13.93 -12.42 -32.35
C MET A 131 12.43 -12.10 -32.42
N ARG A 132 11.71 -12.64 -33.41
CA ARG A 132 10.24 -12.48 -33.50
C ARG A 132 9.52 -13.11 -32.31
N LEU A 133 9.94 -14.31 -31.88
CA LEU A 133 9.39 -14.98 -30.71
C LEU A 133 9.69 -14.21 -29.41
N LEU A 134 10.92 -13.73 -29.23
CA LEU A 134 11.33 -12.96 -28.05
C LEU A 134 10.65 -11.59 -27.99
N TRP A 135 10.42 -10.94 -29.14
CA TRP A 135 9.65 -9.71 -29.21
C TRP A 135 8.19 -9.95 -28.78
N VAL A 136 7.50 -10.95 -29.35
CA VAL A 136 6.13 -11.32 -28.94
C VAL A 136 6.07 -11.69 -27.46
N PHE A 137 7.02 -12.50 -26.98
CA PHE A 137 7.14 -12.85 -25.57
C PHE A 137 7.28 -11.62 -24.66
N SER A 138 8.12 -10.66 -25.05
CA SER A 138 8.30 -9.42 -24.28
C SER A 138 7.03 -8.59 -24.20
N GLU A 139 6.24 -8.52 -25.28
CA GLU A 139 4.98 -7.77 -25.33
C GLU A 139 3.89 -8.41 -24.46
N ILE A 140 3.79 -9.74 -24.50
CA ILE A 140 2.90 -10.53 -23.65
C ILE A 140 3.30 -10.36 -22.18
N LEU A 141 4.58 -10.56 -21.85
CA LEU A 141 5.06 -10.51 -20.47
C LEU A 141 4.96 -9.11 -19.88
N GLU A 142 5.25 -8.05 -20.64
CA GLU A 142 5.11 -6.67 -20.17
C GLU A 142 3.67 -6.37 -19.74
N SER A 143 2.68 -6.88 -20.50
CA SER A 143 1.28 -6.62 -20.20
C SER A 143 0.83 -7.11 -18.82
N VAL A 144 1.45 -8.19 -18.31
CA VAL A 144 1.11 -8.84 -17.04
C VAL A 144 2.13 -8.61 -15.93
N CYS A 145 3.36 -8.18 -16.24
CA CYS A 145 4.44 -8.07 -15.26
C CYS A 145 4.18 -7.04 -14.15
N VAL A 146 3.25 -6.10 -14.36
CA VAL A 146 2.83 -5.13 -13.34
C VAL A 146 2.01 -5.79 -12.21
N ILE A 147 1.36 -6.93 -12.45
CA ILE A 147 0.40 -7.55 -11.51
C ILE A 147 0.96 -7.77 -10.09
N PRO A 148 2.20 -8.29 -9.88
CA PRO A 148 2.74 -8.46 -8.54
C PRO A 148 2.92 -7.13 -7.78
N GLN A 149 3.27 -6.04 -8.48
CA GLN A 149 3.31 -4.68 -7.90
C GLN A 149 1.91 -4.22 -7.46
N LEU A 150 0.88 -4.43 -8.30
CA LEU A 150 -0.49 -4.04 -7.96
C LEU A 150 -1.00 -4.82 -6.73
N LEU A 151 -0.65 -6.11 -6.63
CA LEU A 151 -0.99 -6.97 -5.49
C LEU A 151 -0.25 -6.57 -4.21
N LEU A 152 1.00 -6.10 -4.31
CA LEU A 152 1.76 -5.57 -3.17
C LEU A 152 1.10 -4.29 -2.64
N LEU A 153 0.76 -3.35 -3.51
CA LEU A 153 0.15 -2.06 -3.14
C LEU A 153 -1.27 -2.21 -2.57
N ARG A 154 -1.97 -3.29 -2.93
CA ARG A 154 -3.24 -3.67 -2.30
C ARG A 154 -3.08 -4.00 -0.80
N GLN A 155 -1.90 -4.49 -0.39
CA GLN A 155 -1.58 -5.01 0.95
C GLN A 155 -0.80 -4.01 1.82
N THR A 156 -0.11 -3.03 1.24
CA THR A 156 0.54 -1.95 2.00
C THR A 156 -0.50 -0.97 2.55
N THR A 157 -0.43 -0.67 3.85
CA THR A 157 -1.35 0.23 4.56
C THR A 157 -1.12 1.70 4.24
N VAL A 158 0.09 2.07 3.81
CA VAL A 158 0.47 3.42 3.39
C VAL A 158 1.34 3.32 2.12
N PRO A 159 0.77 3.37 0.90
CA PRO A 159 1.57 3.55 -0.31
C PRO A 159 2.24 4.93 -0.26
N THR A 160 3.50 5.03 -0.69
CA THR A 160 4.17 6.34 -0.70
C THR A 160 3.64 7.20 -1.85
N VAL A 161 3.63 8.52 -1.64
CA VAL A 161 3.24 9.48 -2.69
C VAL A 161 4.19 9.39 -3.90
N ILE A 162 5.46 9.02 -3.68
CA ILE A 162 6.46 8.90 -4.74
C ILE A 162 6.23 7.65 -5.61
N ASP A 163 5.94 6.48 -5.00
CA ASP A 163 5.58 5.27 -5.75
C ASP A 163 4.37 5.49 -6.66
N SER A 164 3.45 6.33 -6.21
CA SER A 164 2.25 6.71 -6.96
C SER A 164 2.58 7.47 -8.24
N PHE A 165 3.54 8.40 -8.20
CA PHE A 165 4.01 9.10 -9.41
C PHE A 165 4.74 8.17 -10.38
N TYR A 166 5.53 7.21 -9.87
CA TYR A 166 6.13 6.14 -10.67
C TYR A 166 5.05 5.37 -11.45
N LEU A 167 3.98 4.94 -10.79
CA LEU A 167 2.89 4.15 -11.41
C LEU A 167 2.04 4.98 -12.36
N VAL A 168 1.76 6.25 -12.05
CA VAL A 168 1.01 7.14 -12.95
C VAL A 168 1.79 7.42 -14.23
N THR A 169 3.10 7.65 -14.15
CA THR A 169 3.96 7.81 -15.34
C THR A 169 4.14 6.48 -16.11
N LEU A 170 4.13 5.35 -15.40
CA LEU A 170 4.07 4.00 -15.98
C LEU A 170 2.74 3.71 -16.69
N GLY A 171 1.62 4.25 -16.22
CA GLY A 171 0.35 4.15 -16.94
C GLY A 171 0.25 5.09 -18.14
N THR A 172 0.76 6.31 -17.96
CA THR A 172 0.70 7.37 -18.95
C THR A 172 1.47 6.99 -20.23
N TYR A 173 2.62 6.32 -20.15
CA TYR A 173 3.31 5.89 -21.39
C TYR A 173 2.45 4.94 -22.21
N ARG A 174 1.81 3.94 -21.59
CA ARG A 174 1.05 2.94 -22.34
C ARG A 174 -0.22 3.52 -22.97
N PHE A 175 -0.87 4.45 -22.27
CA PHE A 175 -1.95 5.26 -22.84
C PHE A 175 -1.49 6.10 -24.06
N LEU A 176 -0.35 6.79 -23.94
CA LEU A 176 0.25 7.55 -25.05
C LEU A 176 0.64 6.64 -26.23
N TYR A 177 1.11 5.42 -25.96
CA TYR A 177 1.38 4.42 -27.01
C TYR A 177 0.11 3.96 -27.75
N ILE A 178 -1.04 3.87 -27.08
CA ILE A 178 -2.33 3.64 -27.77
C ILE A 178 -2.69 4.83 -28.67
N LEU A 179 -2.51 6.07 -28.21
CA LEU A 179 -2.73 7.26 -29.05
C LEU A 179 -1.77 7.31 -30.26
N ASN A 180 -0.52 6.90 -30.07
CA ASN A 180 0.45 6.68 -31.14
C ASN A 180 -0.07 5.66 -32.17
N TRP A 181 -0.56 4.49 -31.75
CA TRP A 181 -1.10 3.49 -32.68
C TRP A 181 -2.38 3.93 -33.40
N ILE A 182 -3.28 4.66 -32.73
CA ILE A 182 -4.43 5.32 -33.38
C ILE A 182 -3.95 6.27 -34.47
N MET A 183 -3.00 7.15 -34.13
CA MET A 183 -2.47 8.16 -35.04
C MET A 183 -1.73 7.55 -36.24
N ARG A 184 -1.03 6.43 -36.04
CA ARG A 184 -0.39 5.66 -37.11
C ARG A 184 -1.42 4.95 -37.99
N SER A 185 -2.42 4.30 -37.41
CA SER A 185 -3.54 3.67 -38.14
C SER A 185 -4.33 4.67 -39.01
N ALA A 186 -4.37 5.95 -38.62
CA ALA A 186 -5.03 7.01 -39.38
C ALA A 186 -4.13 7.72 -40.43
N ARG A 187 -2.82 7.46 -40.47
CA ARG A 187 -1.85 8.18 -41.31
C ARG A 187 -0.94 7.29 -42.16
N GLU A 188 -0.74 6.04 -41.78
CA GLU A 188 0.10 5.07 -42.49
C GLU A 188 -0.79 4.06 -43.22
N ASP A 189 -0.78 4.12 -44.56
CA ASP A 189 -1.47 3.13 -45.38
C ASP A 189 -0.98 1.71 -45.06
N HIS A 190 -1.93 0.80 -44.84
CA HIS A 190 -1.69 -0.61 -44.48
C HIS A 190 -0.98 -0.89 -43.15
N TYR A 191 -0.91 0.06 -42.20
CA TYR A 191 -0.42 -0.25 -40.84
C TYR A 191 -1.33 -1.25 -40.11
N ALA A 192 -0.78 -2.41 -39.74
CA ALA A 192 -1.48 -3.43 -38.97
C ALA A 192 -0.51 -4.19 -38.04
N ASP A 193 -0.58 -3.91 -36.74
CA ASP A 193 0.17 -4.61 -35.69
C ASP A 193 -0.76 -5.09 -34.57
N PRO A 194 -1.48 -6.21 -34.76
CA PRO A 194 -2.42 -6.72 -33.78
C PRO A 194 -1.77 -7.16 -32.46
N THR A 195 -0.45 -7.38 -32.44
CA THR A 195 0.27 -7.79 -31.22
C THR A 195 0.37 -6.60 -30.26
N SER A 196 0.92 -5.47 -30.72
CA SER A 196 1.04 -4.26 -29.90
C SER A 196 -0.33 -3.75 -29.44
N TRP A 197 -1.32 -3.74 -30.34
CA TRP A 197 -2.68 -3.31 -30.01
C TRP A 197 -3.30 -4.14 -28.88
N ILE A 198 -3.31 -5.47 -28.98
CA ILE A 198 -4.06 -6.31 -28.04
C ILE A 198 -3.37 -6.35 -26.67
N TRP A 199 -2.05 -6.60 -26.63
CA TRP A 199 -1.30 -6.69 -25.37
C TRP A 199 -1.12 -5.32 -24.71
N GLY A 200 -1.00 -4.24 -25.50
CA GLY A 200 -1.01 -2.87 -25.00
C GLY A 200 -2.36 -2.42 -24.43
N SER A 201 -3.48 -2.81 -25.05
CA SER A 201 -4.82 -2.57 -24.49
C SER A 201 -5.04 -3.35 -23.19
N ILE A 202 -4.59 -4.60 -23.09
CA ILE A 202 -4.65 -5.40 -21.85
C ILE A 202 -3.88 -4.69 -20.72
N GLN A 203 -2.65 -4.25 -21.00
CA GLN A 203 -1.83 -3.56 -20.00
C GLN A 203 -2.44 -2.23 -19.54
N THR A 204 -2.96 -1.43 -20.48
CA THR A 204 -3.64 -0.17 -20.15
C THR A 204 -4.92 -0.43 -19.34
N ALA A 205 -5.69 -1.48 -19.66
CA ALA A 205 -6.89 -1.84 -18.89
C ALA A 205 -6.55 -2.23 -17.44
N LEU A 206 -5.50 -3.04 -17.23
CA LEU A 206 -5.02 -3.37 -15.88
C LEU A 206 -4.56 -2.12 -15.10
N MET A 207 -3.90 -1.18 -15.79
CA MET A 207 -3.47 0.06 -15.16
C MET A 207 -4.63 1.01 -14.85
N ILE A 208 -5.68 1.06 -15.69
CA ILE A 208 -6.90 1.83 -15.42
C ILE A 208 -7.69 1.24 -14.24
N ASP A 209 -7.84 -0.10 -14.16
CA ASP A 209 -8.47 -0.76 -13.01
C ASP A 209 -7.68 -0.47 -11.71
N PHE A 210 -6.34 -0.48 -11.77
CA PHE A 210 -5.51 -0.05 -10.65
C PHE A 210 -5.68 1.44 -10.31
N ALA A 211 -5.61 2.34 -11.29
CA ALA A 211 -5.75 3.77 -11.07
C ALA A 211 -7.13 4.12 -10.47
N TRP A 212 -8.18 3.43 -10.92
CA TRP A 212 -9.52 3.52 -10.33
C TRP A 212 -9.52 3.07 -8.86
N VAL A 213 -9.05 1.85 -8.58
CA VAL A 213 -8.97 1.32 -7.19
C VAL A 213 -8.13 2.22 -6.30
N TYR A 214 -7.01 2.74 -6.80
CA TYR A 214 -6.12 3.65 -6.09
C TYR A 214 -6.79 5.00 -5.79
N TRP A 215 -7.49 5.58 -6.77
CA TRP A 215 -8.24 6.82 -6.60
C TRP A 215 -9.40 6.67 -5.61
N THR A 216 -10.18 5.59 -5.71
CA THR A 216 -11.28 5.32 -4.76
C THR A 216 -10.79 5.06 -3.34
N ARG A 217 -9.55 4.59 -3.18
CA ARG A 217 -8.93 4.25 -1.88
C ARG A 217 -8.51 5.44 -1.01
N GLN A 218 -8.93 6.68 -1.31
CA GLN A 218 -8.54 7.87 -0.55
C GLN A 218 -8.82 7.74 0.96
N ARG A 219 -7.82 7.24 1.69
CA ARG A 219 -7.83 7.16 3.15
C ARG A 219 -7.61 8.57 3.70
N VAL A 220 -8.70 9.22 4.09
CA VAL A 220 -8.61 10.35 5.01
C VAL A 220 -8.07 9.80 6.33
N LYS A 221 -6.75 9.95 6.57
CA LYS A 221 -6.17 9.69 7.88
C LYS A 221 -6.73 10.73 8.85
N LEU A 222 -7.78 10.37 9.57
CA LEU A 222 -8.20 11.12 10.76
C LEU A 222 -7.03 11.15 11.73
N ARG A 223 -6.85 12.29 12.42
CA ARG A 223 -5.67 12.60 13.26
C ARG A 223 -5.52 11.70 14.51
N GLN A 224 -6.38 10.67 14.66
CA GLN A 224 -6.43 9.72 15.76
C GLN A 224 -6.49 8.25 15.28
N GLY A 225 -5.63 7.86 14.33
CA GLY A 225 -5.24 6.46 14.10
C GLY A 225 -6.28 5.50 13.48
N GLY A 226 -7.57 5.85 13.44
CA GLY A 226 -8.62 5.03 12.83
C GLY A 226 -8.47 4.90 11.31
N VAL A 227 -7.97 3.76 10.84
CA VAL A 227 -7.94 3.41 9.40
C VAL A 227 -9.31 2.88 9.00
N VAL A 228 -10.14 3.75 8.43
CA VAL A 228 -11.51 3.41 8.01
C VAL A 228 -11.53 2.45 6.80
N ASP A 229 -12.31 1.37 6.98
CA ASP A 229 -12.93 0.41 6.04
C ASP A 229 -12.11 -0.44 5.07
N SER A 230 -12.03 -1.73 5.42
CA SER A 230 -11.65 -2.86 4.57
C SER A 230 -12.63 -3.14 3.40
N GLU A 231 -13.82 -2.54 3.36
CA GLU A 231 -14.86 -2.86 2.37
C GLU A 231 -14.55 -2.41 0.92
N ASP A 232 -13.58 -1.50 0.70
CA ASP A 232 -13.13 -1.10 -0.64
C ASP A 232 -12.43 -2.22 -1.43
N LEU A 233 -12.10 -3.35 -0.78
CA LEU A 233 -11.41 -4.51 -1.38
C LEU A 233 -12.20 -5.22 -2.49
N GLY A 234 -13.50 -4.90 -2.67
CA GLY A 234 -14.39 -5.51 -3.66
C GLY A 234 -14.68 -4.70 -4.93
N ARG A 235 -14.22 -3.45 -5.06
CA ARG A 235 -14.68 -2.52 -6.12
C ARG A 235 -13.97 -2.61 -7.49
N GLY A 236 -12.87 -3.36 -7.60
CA GLY A 236 -12.17 -3.60 -8.87
C GLY A 236 -12.86 -4.66 -9.74
N TRP A 237 -13.26 -4.29 -10.96
CA TRP A 237 -14.12 -5.12 -11.83
C TRP A 237 -13.42 -6.40 -12.32
N LEU A 238 -12.12 -6.32 -12.59
CA LEU A 238 -11.30 -7.46 -13.03
C LEU A 238 -10.74 -8.24 -11.83
N VAL A 239 -10.16 -7.54 -10.85
CA VAL A 239 -9.49 -8.17 -9.70
C VAL A 239 -10.48 -8.97 -8.83
N GLY A 240 -11.71 -8.49 -8.63
CA GLY A 240 -12.74 -9.22 -7.87
C GLY A 240 -13.15 -10.56 -8.50
N ARG A 241 -12.96 -10.72 -9.82
CA ARG A 241 -13.35 -11.94 -10.54
C ARG A 241 -12.28 -13.03 -10.52
N PHE A 242 -11.00 -12.66 -10.48
CA PHE A 242 -9.88 -13.60 -10.27
C PHE A 242 -9.65 -13.93 -8.78
N ALA A 243 -10.05 -13.05 -7.85
CA ALA A 243 -9.85 -13.26 -6.41
C ALA A 243 -10.89 -14.18 -5.74
N GLY A 244 -12.01 -14.49 -6.41
CA GLY A 244 -12.98 -15.50 -5.96
C GLY A 244 -13.98 -15.00 -4.91
N ARG A 245 -15.27 -15.25 -5.17
CA ARG A 245 -16.41 -14.82 -4.33
C ARG A 245 -16.69 -15.79 -3.17
N LYS A 246 -15.64 -16.26 -2.50
CA LYS A 246 -15.73 -16.88 -1.17
C LYS A 246 -15.13 -15.90 -0.18
N SER A 247 -15.69 -15.83 1.01
CA SER A 247 -15.07 -15.20 2.18
C SER A 247 -13.69 -15.83 2.41
N VAL A 248 -12.65 -15.17 1.91
CA VAL A 248 -11.31 -15.36 2.44
C VAL A 248 -11.30 -14.56 3.72
N ASP A 249 -11.68 -15.20 4.82
CA ASP A 249 -11.30 -14.69 6.14
C ASP A 249 -9.79 -14.52 6.11
N PHE A 250 -9.37 -13.30 6.37
CA PHE A 250 -7.98 -12.91 6.34
C PHE A 250 -7.43 -13.15 7.75
N ASP A 251 -7.31 -14.42 8.14
CA ASP A 251 -6.40 -14.83 9.21
C ASP A 251 -4.99 -14.45 8.76
N TYR A 252 -4.59 -13.24 9.16
CA TYR A 252 -3.38 -12.57 8.73
C TYR A 252 -2.60 -11.95 9.90
N ASP A 253 -3.21 -11.87 11.09
CA ASP A 253 -2.53 -11.36 12.29
C ASP A 253 -1.52 -12.36 12.88
N ASP A 254 -1.66 -13.66 12.61
CA ASP A 254 -0.80 -14.72 13.15
C ASP A 254 0.66 -14.71 12.67
N GLU A 255 0.99 -14.14 11.50
CA GLU A 255 2.38 -14.08 11.00
C GLU A 255 3.13 -12.79 11.36
N ALA A 256 2.50 -11.84 12.06
CA ALA A 256 3.08 -10.53 12.37
C ALA A 256 3.46 -10.32 13.85
N ALA A 257 2.94 -11.14 14.77
CA ALA A 257 3.25 -11.07 16.19
C ALA A 257 4.39 -12.04 16.57
N PRO A 258 5.37 -11.65 17.41
CA PRO A 258 6.21 -12.63 18.08
C PRO A 258 5.32 -13.45 19.03
N HIS A 259 5.38 -14.79 18.96
CA HIS A 259 4.61 -15.68 19.83
C HIS A 259 4.78 -15.30 21.31
N ARG A 260 3.73 -14.70 21.87
CA ARG A 260 3.55 -14.52 23.30
C ARG A 260 2.24 -15.18 23.66
N GLU A 261 2.32 -16.35 24.29
CA GLU A 261 1.16 -17.09 24.78
C GLU A 261 0.55 -16.37 25.99
N GLU A 262 -0.23 -15.32 25.73
CA GLU A 262 -1.05 -14.65 26.74
C GLU A 262 -2.52 -14.79 26.33
N ALA A 263 -3.25 -15.66 27.02
CA ALA A 263 -4.65 -15.96 26.77
C ALA A 263 -5.55 -14.80 27.24
N GLY A 264 -5.75 -13.80 26.38
CA GLY A 264 -6.73 -12.74 26.58
C GLY A 264 -8.17 -13.21 26.36
N PRO A 265 -9.17 -12.65 27.09
CA PRO A 265 -10.57 -13.06 26.98
C PRO A 265 -11.20 -12.64 25.64
N ASN A 266 -12.13 -13.47 25.17
CA ASN A 266 -12.64 -13.45 23.81
C ASN A 266 -13.76 -12.40 23.62
N ASN A 267 -13.38 -11.15 23.34
CA ASN A 267 -14.32 -10.04 23.14
C ASN A 267 -15.14 -10.18 21.85
N GLN A 268 -16.35 -10.74 21.95
CA GLN A 268 -17.30 -10.81 20.83
C GLN A 268 -17.95 -9.45 20.55
N TRP A 269 -17.36 -8.67 19.64
CA TRP A 269 -17.98 -7.43 19.16
C TRP A 269 -19.09 -7.73 18.15
N GLY A 270 -20.35 -7.57 18.58
CA GLY A 270 -21.51 -7.74 17.71
C GLY A 270 -21.54 -6.69 16.57
N ARG A 271 -21.97 -7.13 15.37
CA ARG A 271 -21.91 -6.41 14.08
C ARG A 271 -22.78 -5.13 13.96
N ARG A 272 -23.20 -4.54 15.08
CA ARG A 272 -23.97 -3.28 15.18
C ARG A 272 -23.48 -2.31 16.27
N GLY A 273 -22.35 -2.57 16.92
CA GLY A 273 -21.62 -1.54 17.67
C GLY A 273 -22.34 -0.96 18.91
N ILE A 274 -23.10 -1.79 19.64
CA ILE A 274 -23.65 -1.43 20.96
C ILE A 274 -22.93 -2.28 21.99
N SER A 275 -22.17 -1.64 22.88
CA SER A 275 -21.52 -2.30 24.02
C SER A 275 -22.53 -2.50 25.15
N VAL A 276 -22.84 -3.75 25.47
CA VAL A 276 -23.55 -4.12 26.70
C VAL A 276 -22.55 -4.83 27.61
N SER A 277 -22.04 -4.10 28.59
CA SER A 277 -21.25 -4.63 29.70
C SER A 277 -21.93 -4.18 30.99
N ALA A 278 -22.95 -4.91 31.39
CA ALA A 278 -23.68 -4.75 32.65
C ALA A 278 -23.99 -6.15 33.18
N ASP A 279 -23.59 -6.40 34.42
CA ASP A 279 -23.75 -7.66 35.18
C ASP A 279 -23.28 -8.95 34.50
N GLU A 280 -21.98 -9.23 34.62
CA GLU A 280 -21.49 -10.61 34.68
C GLU A 280 -20.99 -10.93 36.09
N GLY A 281 -21.92 -11.37 36.94
CA GLY A 281 -21.71 -12.35 38.02
C GLY A 281 -20.67 -12.07 39.11
N VAL A 282 -21.14 -11.70 40.31
CA VAL A 282 -20.34 -11.69 41.55
C VAL A 282 -20.01 -13.13 42.02
N GLU A 283 -18.98 -13.76 41.46
CA GLU A 283 -18.38 -14.99 42.00
C GLU A 283 -17.18 -14.69 42.91
N GLY A 284 -17.45 -14.26 44.15
CA GLY A 284 -16.37 -13.95 45.11
C GLY A 284 -16.75 -13.79 46.58
N ALA A 285 -18.03 -13.96 46.97
CA ALA A 285 -18.47 -13.75 48.35
C ALA A 285 -18.23 -15.00 49.24
N PRO A 286 -17.66 -14.86 50.46
CA PRO A 286 -17.36 -15.99 51.33
C PRO A 286 -18.63 -16.61 51.93
N LYS A 287 -18.76 -17.94 51.75
CA LYS A 287 -19.94 -18.73 52.13
C LYS A 287 -20.08 -18.89 53.66
N ARG A 288 -20.84 -18.00 54.31
CA ARG A 288 -21.15 -18.09 55.75
C ARG A 288 -22.25 -19.14 56.00
N LYS A 289 -21.93 -20.22 56.73
CA LYS A 289 -22.91 -21.25 57.12
C LYS A 289 -23.79 -20.75 58.28
N GLY A 290 -25.10 -20.69 58.05
CA GLY A 290 -26.16 -20.65 59.07
C GLY A 290 -27.17 -21.78 58.82
N PRO A 291 -27.95 -22.23 59.83
CA PRO A 291 -28.85 -23.38 59.70
C PRO A 291 -30.13 -23.05 58.93
N ALA A 292 -30.77 -24.08 58.39
CA ALA A 292 -31.94 -23.98 57.49
C ALA A 292 -33.28 -23.89 58.24
N THR A 293 -34.25 -23.21 57.61
CA THR A 293 -35.71 -23.41 57.78
C THR A 293 -36.45 -23.00 56.49
N ASP A 294 -37.69 -23.47 56.34
CA ASP A 294 -38.53 -23.48 55.14
C ASP A 294 -38.97 -22.11 54.56
N ASN A 295 -39.48 -22.18 53.31
CA ASN A 295 -40.50 -21.35 52.64
C ASN A 295 -40.49 -19.82 52.80
N ASP A 296 -40.35 -19.09 51.69
CA ASP A 296 -41.46 -18.38 51.02
C ASP A 296 -40.96 -17.57 49.78
N ASP A 297 -41.90 -16.99 49.01
CA ASP A 297 -41.73 -16.44 47.65
C ASP A 297 -40.68 -15.31 47.48
N PRO A 298 -40.01 -15.23 46.30
CA PRO A 298 -39.01 -14.20 46.01
C PRO A 298 -39.57 -12.82 45.58
N GLU A 299 -40.90 -12.64 45.46
CA GLU A 299 -41.50 -11.40 44.91
C GLU A 299 -41.83 -10.30 45.95
N SER A 300 -41.43 -10.43 47.23
CA SER A 300 -41.82 -9.48 48.29
C SER A 300 -40.66 -8.87 49.09
N GLN A 301 -39.60 -8.38 48.43
CA GLN A 301 -38.62 -7.50 49.08
C GLN A 301 -38.85 -6.03 48.67
N PRO A 302 -39.06 -5.10 49.63
CA PRO A 302 -39.35 -3.71 49.34
C PRO A 302 -38.12 -2.97 48.78
N LEU A 303 -38.36 -2.07 47.82
CA LEU A 303 -37.33 -1.23 47.23
C LEU A 303 -37.00 -0.07 48.18
N ALA A 304 -35.74 -0.04 48.66
CA ALA A 304 -35.15 0.91 49.60
C ALA A 304 -35.59 0.80 51.08
N ASP A 305 -34.57 0.80 51.96
CA ASP A 305 -34.70 0.91 53.41
C ASP A 305 -34.70 2.41 53.81
N PRO A 306 -35.76 2.92 54.48
CA PRO A 306 -35.82 4.33 54.88
C PRO A 306 -34.86 4.70 56.03
N ALA A 307 -34.19 3.75 56.68
CA ALA A 307 -33.26 4.01 57.80
C ALA A 307 -31.91 4.65 57.39
N ALA A 308 -31.69 4.96 56.11
CA ALA A 308 -30.42 5.49 55.61
C ALA A 308 -30.22 7.03 55.79
N PHE A 309 -31.17 7.74 56.41
CA PHE A 309 -31.22 9.22 56.42
C PHE A 309 -31.64 9.88 57.76
N GLU A 310 -31.54 9.18 58.90
CA GLU A 310 -31.76 9.72 60.25
C GLU A 310 -30.84 8.98 61.26
N ASP A 311 -30.14 9.59 62.23
CA ASP A 311 -29.61 10.97 62.39
C ASP A 311 -28.50 10.94 63.49
N GLU A 312 -27.54 11.89 63.54
CA GLU A 312 -26.63 12.06 64.71
C GLU A 312 -26.04 13.48 64.85
N SER A 313 -26.52 14.22 65.87
CA SER A 313 -26.11 15.58 66.22
C SER A 313 -25.85 15.74 67.73
N ASP A 314 -24.70 16.34 68.08
CA ASP A 314 -24.29 17.04 69.32
C ASP A 314 -24.48 16.39 70.73
N ASP A 315 -23.41 16.43 71.56
CA ASP A 315 -23.46 16.93 72.96
C ASP A 315 -22.06 17.11 73.66
N ASP A 316 -21.76 18.38 74.01
CA ASP A 316 -20.96 19.02 75.11
C ASP A 316 -19.60 18.57 75.74
N ALA A 317 -18.58 19.45 75.55
CA ALA A 317 -17.66 20.15 76.53
C ALA A 317 -16.68 19.39 77.51
N PRO A 318 -15.66 20.03 78.18
CA PRO A 318 -14.98 21.37 78.08
C PRO A 318 -13.39 21.30 77.99
N PRO A 319 -12.62 22.43 77.91
CA PRO A 319 -11.16 22.45 77.60
C PRO A 319 -10.18 22.58 78.80
N PRO A 320 -8.85 22.33 78.66
CA PRO A 320 -7.87 23.46 78.71
C PRO A 320 -6.43 23.29 78.09
N ALA A 321 -5.73 24.44 77.98
CA ALA A 321 -4.27 24.68 78.15
C ALA A 321 -3.24 24.44 77.01
N VAL A 322 -2.05 25.06 77.18
CA VAL A 322 -1.11 25.49 76.12
C VAL A 322 0.34 25.01 76.36
N ALA A 323 0.97 24.44 75.32
CA ALA A 323 2.42 24.33 75.04
C ALA A 323 2.57 23.76 73.61
N GLY A 324 3.63 23.93 72.81
CA GLY A 324 4.97 24.45 73.04
C GLY A 324 5.99 23.64 72.21
N THR A 325 6.45 24.19 71.06
CA THR A 325 7.65 23.79 70.28
C THR A 325 7.82 22.36 69.70
N SER A 326 7.98 22.29 68.36
CA SER A 326 9.16 21.77 67.63
C SER A 326 8.93 20.76 66.46
N ALA A 327 9.39 21.23 65.29
CA ALA A 327 9.79 20.56 64.03
C ALA A 327 9.60 19.05 63.79
N LYS A 328 9.03 18.71 62.62
CA LYS A 328 9.82 18.26 61.45
C LYS A 328 9.02 18.28 60.13
N GLU A 329 9.73 18.33 59.01
CA GLU A 329 9.19 18.43 57.65
C GLU A 329 8.51 17.14 57.15
N HIS A 330 7.58 17.30 56.21
CA HIS A 330 7.45 16.36 55.10
C HIS A 330 7.23 17.15 53.80
N ASP A 331 8.09 16.87 52.82
CA ASP A 331 8.28 17.67 51.59
C ASP A 331 7.19 17.40 50.54
N SER A 332 6.76 18.44 49.83
CA SER A 332 5.78 18.38 48.75
C SER A 332 6.50 18.53 47.41
N GLY A 333 6.81 17.39 46.77
CA GLY A 333 7.66 17.31 45.58
C GLY A 333 7.05 17.82 44.26
N VAL A 334 6.67 19.10 44.20
CA VAL A 334 6.35 19.82 42.95
C VAL A 334 6.99 21.21 43.00
N ARG A 335 8.11 21.38 42.29
CA ARG A 335 8.66 22.72 41.99
C ARG A 335 7.93 23.34 40.80
N ARG A 336 7.94 24.67 40.72
CA ARG A 336 7.02 25.47 39.91
C ARG A 336 7.78 26.32 38.88
N ASP A 337 8.94 25.81 38.48
CA ASP A 337 10.07 26.60 37.97
C ASP A 337 10.44 26.20 36.53
N GLU A 338 9.61 25.39 35.86
CA GLU A 338 9.95 24.63 34.64
C GLU A 338 9.09 25.04 33.41
N TRP A 339 8.46 26.22 33.45
CA TRP A 339 7.47 26.69 32.45
C TRP A 339 7.67 28.11 31.90
N ASP A 340 8.72 28.82 32.31
CA ASP A 340 9.12 30.11 31.74
C ASP A 340 10.59 30.04 31.30
N ASP A 341 10.82 29.75 30.02
CA ASP A 341 11.97 30.20 29.22
C ASP A 341 11.67 29.91 27.71
N ASP A 342 12.38 30.59 26.81
CA ASP A 342 12.28 30.52 25.34
C ASP A 342 11.02 31.12 24.66
N PHE A 343 10.85 32.44 24.80
CA PHE A 343 10.18 33.27 23.78
C PHE A 343 11.21 33.80 22.77
N ASP A 344 11.06 33.46 21.49
CA ASP A 344 11.96 33.89 20.40
C ASP A 344 12.03 35.42 20.22
N GLU A 345 13.25 35.98 20.25
CA GLU A 345 13.50 37.44 20.25
C GLU A 345 13.63 38.07 18.84
N ASP A 346 13.41 37.32 17.75
CA ASP A 346 13.73 37.75 16.36
C ASP A 346 12.51 38.15 15.48
N ALA A 347 11.31 38.27 16.06
CA ALA A 347 10.10 38.65 15.32
C ALA A 347 9.96 40.18 15.10
N ARG A 348 10.75 40.76 14.18
CA ARG A 348 10.58 42.17 13.77
C ARG A 348 9.39 42.34 12.81
N PRO A 349 8.42 43.24 13.09
CA PRO A 349 7.32 43.52 12.16
C PRO A 349 7.79 44.36 10.96
N HIS A 350 7.31 44.00 9.76
CA HIS A 350 7.46 44.81 8.56
C HIS A 350 6.56 46.06 8.66
N ASP A 351 7.16 47.24 8.76
CA ASP A 351 6.43 48.50 8.68
C ASP A 351 6.03 48.80 7.22
N GLY A 352 4.75 49.11 7.03
CA GLY A 352 4.16 49.41 5.73
C GLY A 352 3.73 50.86 5.67
N SER A 353 4.64 51.76 5.26
CA SER A 353 4.28 53.13 4.89
C SER A 353 4.61 53.41 3.42
N ALA A 354 3.66 54.03 2.73
CA ALA A 354 3.76 54.32 1.30
C ALA A 354 4.34 55.70 1.04
N LYS A 355 5.32 55.78 0.13
CA LYS A 355 5.41 56.81 -0.92
C LYS A 355 6.45 56.45 -1.99
#